data_AF-A0A1Q7FF79-F1
#
_entry.id   AF-A0A1Q7FF79-F1
#
_cell.length_a   1.000
_cell.length_b   1.000
_cell.length_c   1.000
_cell.angle_alpha   90.00
_cell.angle_beta   90.00
_cell.angle_gamma   90.00
#
_symmetry.space_group_name_H-M   'P 1'
#
loop_
_entity.id
_entity.type
_entity.pdbx_description
1 polymer ?
#
loop_
_entity_poly.entity_id
_entity_poly.type
_entity_poly.pdbx_seq_one_letter_code
_entity_poly.pdbx_strand_id
1 'polypeptide(L)' 'MVLADLGSSILTVRHLLQGKANGHVRLVDAPFVEGAVAAAVMSSAGQSLEDVARAAEEARGASKF' A
#
# COMPACT_ATOMS: atom_id res chain seq x y z
N MET A 1 -3.74 4.90 3.09
CA MET A 1 -3.41 3.69 2.28
C MET A 1 -3.28 2.51 3.22
N VAL A 2 -3.67 1.31 2.79
CA VAL A 2 -3.49 0.06 3.55
C VAL A 2 -2.50 -0.83 2.80
N LEU A 3 -1.43 -1.25 3.48
CA LEU A 3 -0.50 -2.29 3.00
C LEU A 3 -0.89 -3.64 3.62
N ALA A 4 -0.88 -4.70 2.82
CA ALA A 4 -1.14 -6.06 3.25
C ALA A 4 -0.20 -7.02 2.53
N ASP A 5 0.48 -7.89 3.29
CA ASP A 5 1.65 -8.67 2.80
C ASP A 5 1.45 -10.19 2.79
N LEU A 6 0.49 -10.70 3.54
CA LEU A 6 0.11 -12.10 3.45
C LEU A 6 -1.20 -12.25 2.67
N GLY A 7 -1.24 -13.18 1.73
CA GLY A 7 -2.37 -13.39 0.81
C GLY A 7 -3.75 -13.53 1.49
N SER A 8 -3.80 -13.92 2.77
CA SER A 8 -5.04 -13.93 3.58
C SER A 8 -5.49 -12.53 4.04
N SER A 9 -4.55 -11.64 4.35
CA SER A 9 -4.80 -10.25 4.77
C SER A 9 -5.34 -9.41 3.61
N ILE A 10 -4.87 -9.64 2.37
CA ILE A 10 -5.40 -8.97 1.18
C ILE A 10 -6.88 -9.31 0.97
N LEU A 11 -7.24 -10.60 1.05
CA LEU A 11 -8.63 -11.02 0.87
C LEU A 11 -9.55 -10.46 1.96
N THR A 12 -9.07 -10.41 3.20
CA THR A 12 -9.79 -9.83 4.33
C THR A 12 -10.04 -8.34 4.15
N VAL A 13 -9.00 -7.59 3.74
CA VAL A 13 -9.12 -6.15 3.46
C VAL A 13 -10.05 -5.89 2.27
N ARG A 14 -9.96 -6.68 1.19
CA ARG A 14 -10.88 -6.57 0.04
C ARG A 14 -12.34 -6.83 0.47
N HIS A 15 -12.58 -7.81 1.33
CA HIS A 15 -13.94 -8.09 1.83
C HIS A 15 -14.50 -6.95 2.70
N LEU A 16 -13.67 -6.36 3.57
CA LEU A 16 -14.06 -5.19 4.38
C LEU A 16 -14.33 -3.95 3.51
N LEU A 17 -13.52 -3.72 2.47
CA LEU A 17 -13.71 -2.59 1.54
C LEU A 17 -14.97 -2.75 0.69
N GLN A 18 -15.40 -3.98 0.36
CA GLN A 18 -16.67 -4.20 -0.34
C GLN A 18 -17.90 -3.79 0.48
N GLY A 19 -17.83 -3.85 1.82
CA GLY A 19 -18.95 -3.51 2.71
C GLY A 19 -19.07 -2.04 3.09
N LYS A 20 -17.96 -1.27 3.08
CA LYS A 20 -17.89 0.13 3.54
C LYS A 20 -16.81 0.98 2.85
N ALA A 21 -16.59 0.83 1.54
CA ALA A 21 -15.65 1.70 0.82
C ALA A 21 -16.18 3.15 0.78
N ASN A 22 -15.61 3.99 1.64
CA ASN A 22 -15.86 5.42 1.70
C ASN A 22 -14.92 6.23 0.77
N GLY A 23 -14.20 5.58 -0.15
CA GLY A 23 -13.26 6.21 -1.07
C GLY A 23 -11.96 6.72 -0.44
N HIS A 24 -11.83 6.67 0.89
CA HIS A 24 -10.63 7.16 1.62
C HIS A 24 -9.50 6.13 1.74
N VAL A 25 -9.74 4.89 1.32
CA VAL A 25 -8.79 3.79 1.50
C VAL A 25 -8.41 3.18 0.15
N ARG A 26 -7.15 3.37 -0.25
CA ARG A 26 -6.50 2.66 -1.36
C ARG A 26 -5.73 1.45 -0.83
N LEU A 27 -6.05 0.27 -1.37
CA LEU A 27 -5.27 -0.95 -1.18
C LEU A 27 -4.11 -0.94 -2.16
N VAL A 28 -2.90 -1.19 -1.66
CA VAL A 28 -1.68 -1.18 -2.46
C VAL A 28 -0.97 -2.52 -2.36
N ASP A 29 -0.64 -3.06 -3.54
CA ASP A 29 0.00 -4.35 -3.71
C ASP A 29 1.53 -4.19 -3.72
N ALA A 30 2.14 -4.26 -2.55
CA ALA A 30 3.56 -3.99 -2.32
C ALA A 30 4.16 -4.95 -1.27
N PRO A 31 5.47 -5.24 -1.29
CA PRO A 31 6.14 -5.88 -0.15
C PRO A 31 5.87 -5.09 1.14
N PHE A 32 5.55 -5.76 2.26
CA PHE A 32 5.08 -5.05 3.46
C PHE A 32 6.05 -3.97 3.91
N VAL A 33 7.31 -4.36 4.07
CA VAL A 33 8.29 -3.60 4.84
C VAL A 33 8.83 -2.50 3.97
N GLU A 34 9.35 -2.85 2.79
CA GLU A 34 9.92 -1.93 1.82
C GLU A 34 8.85 -0.97 1.29
N GLY A 35 7.64 -1.48 1.00
CA GLY A 35 6.51 -0.68 0.58
C GLY A 35 6.02 0.27 1.67
N ALA A 36 5.99 -0.15 2.94
CA ALA A 36 5.60 0.72 4.05
C ALA A 36 6.62 1.83 4.29
N VAL A 37 7.92 1.51 4.19
CA VAL A 37 9.00 2.49 4.32
C VAL A 37 8.92 3.51 3.17
N ALA A 38 8.80 3.06 1.92
CA ALA A 38 8.67 3.96 0.76
C ALA A 38 7.43 4.86 0.88
N ALA A 39 6.30 4.30 1.32
CA ALA A 39 5.08 5.05 1.59
C ALA A 39 5.25 6.12 2.66
N ALA A 40 5.87 5.76 3.79
CA ALA A 40 6.08 6.67 4.92
C ALA A 40 6.99 7.83 4.54
N VAL A 41 8.05 7.58 3.77
CA VAL A 41 8.97 8.61 3.26
C VAL A 41 8.24 9.59 2.34
N MET A 42 7.51 9.09 1.34
CA MET A 42 6.79 9.96 0.40
C MET A 42 5.66 10.74 1.09
N SER A 43 4.95 10.13 2.03
CA SER A 43 3.91 10.81 2.81
C SER A 43 4.50 11.91 3.69
N SER A 44 5.67 11.69 4.28
CA SER A 44 6.36 12.70 5.10
C SER A 44 6.88 13.86 4.26
N ALA A 45 7.20 13.60 2.99
CA ALA A 45 7.55 14.63 2.00
C ALA A 45 6.34 15.41 1.44
N GLY A 46 5.13 15.18 1.98
CA GLY A 46 3.91 15.88 1.55
C GLY A 46 3.41 15.52 0.16
N GLN A 47 3.84 14.37 -0.37
CA GLN A 47 3.45 13.90 -1.70
C GLN A 47 1.98 13.46 -1.73
N SER A 48 1.41 13.42 -2.94
CA SER A 48 0.01 13.01 -3.11
C SER A 48 -0.19 11.54 -2.74
N LEU A 49 -1.44 11.16 -2.42
CA LEU A 49 -1.78 9.75 -2.16
C LEU A 49 -1.46 8.84 -3.36
N GLU A 50 -1.52 9.37 -4.58
CA GLU A 50 -1.17 8.65 -5.80
C GLU A 50 0.34 8.37 -5.86
N ASP A 51 1.17 9.39 -5.57
CA ASP A 51 2.62 9.26 -5.56
C ASP A 51 3.11 8.32 -4.45
N VAL A 52 2.49 8.40 -3.27
CA VAL A 52 2.77 7.53 -2.13
C VAL A 52 2.44 6.07 -2.46
N ALA A 53 1.31 5.82 -3.14
CA ALA A 53 0.92 4.48 -3.57
C ALA A 53 1.87 3.92 -4.63
N ARG A 54 2.23 4.73 -5.63
CA ARG A 54 3.19 4.35 -6.67
C ARG A 54 4.55 3.96 -6.09
N ALA A 55 5.09 4.75 -5.16
CA ALA A 55 6.37 4.46 -4.53
C ALA A 55 6.35 3.15 -3.72
N ALA A 56 5.23 2.83 -3.06
CA ALA A 56 5.06 1.55 -2.38
C ALA A 56 5.01 0.38 -3.38
N GLU A 57 4.27 0.50 -4.49
CA GLU A 57 4.18 -0.53 -5.55
C GLU A 57 5.56 -0.78 -6.19
N GLU A 58 6.34 0.28 -6.43
CA GLU A 58 7.69 0.21 -7.02
C GLU A 58 8.72 -0.50 -6.11
N ALA A 59 8.51 -0.53 -4.79
CA ALA A 59 9.37 -1.25 -3.85
C ALA A 59 9.47 -2.76 -4.15
N ARG A 60 8.50 -3.33 -4.87
CA ARG A 60 8.54 -4.72 -5.38
C ARG A 60 9.72 -4.97 -6.33
N GLY A 61 10.16 -3.95 -7.07
CA GLY A 61 11.33 -4.04 -7.95
C GLY A 61 12.67 -4.08 -7.22
N ALA A 62 12.73 -3.57 -5.98
CA ALA A 62 13.93 -3.52 -5.15
C ALA A 62 14.19 -4.83 -4.37
N SER A 63 13.19 -5.70 -4.23
CA SER A 63 13.25 -6.99 -3.52
C SER A 63 14.11 -8.07 -4.23
N LYS A 64 14.81 -7.74 -5.32
CA LYS A 64 15.73 -8.66 -5.98
C LYS A 64 17.17 -8.45 -5.48
N PHE A 65 17.47 -8.95 -4.29
CA PHE A 65 18.83 -9.27 -3.85
C PHE A 65 18.80 -10.59 -3.07
#